data_AF-A0A924J454-F1
#
_entry.id   AF-A0A924J454-F1
#
_cell.length_a   1.000
_cell.length_b   1.000
_cell.length_c   1.000
_cell.angle_alpha   90.00
_cell.angle_beta   90.00
_cell.angle_gamma   90.00
#
_symmetry.space_group_name_H-M   'P 1'
#
loop_
_entity.id
_entity.type
_entity.pdbx_description
1 polymer ?
#
loop_
_entity_poly.entity_id
_entity_poly.type
_entity_poly.pdbx_seq_one_letter_code
_entity_poly.pdbx_strand_id
1 'polypeptide(L)'
;AAALRGALSDRARFGRIHVFSALVEGDKPSTKAAWAILDGLSERKNLLVVVERNDTTSWSSLRNLENVHVLVPDQLNTYDVLCADDIVFTQSALSTFLAGPTKGKSVKADVGTAVEVVVQDVPQVNEPAAAADDEEDTK
;
A
#
# COMPACT_ATOMS: atom_id res chain seq x y z
N ALA A 1 2.39 22.99 3.68
CA ALA A 1 2.83 22.61 5.04
C ALA A 1 4.32 22.91 5.22
N ALA A 2 4.70 23.84 6.10
CA ALA A 2 6.12 24.12 6.41
C ALA A 2 6.67 23.17 7.49
N ALA A 3 5.88 22.87 8.52
CA ALA A 3 6.28 22.02 9.64
C ALA A 3 6.63 20.58 9.21
N LEU A 4 5.77 19.94 8.41
CA LEU A 4 6.01 18.59 7.91
C LEU A 4 7.30 18.50 7.07
N ARG A 5 7.55 19.49 6.20
CA ARG A 5 8.79 19.55 5.40
C ARG A 5 10.03 19.72 6.29
N GLY A 6 9.92 20.53 7.35
CA GLY A 6 10.98 20.67 8.34
C GLY A 6 11.25 19.36 9.09
N ALA A 7 10.19 18.68 9.56
CA ALA A 7 10.30 17.43 10.29
C ALA A 7 10.89 16.30 9.42
N LEU A 8 10.45 16.17 8.17
CA LEU A 8 11.06 15.22 7.22
C LEU A 8 12.52 15.59 6.90
N SER A 9 12.82 16.89 6.75
CA SER A 9 14.21 17.32 6.52
C SER A 9 15.12 16.98 7.70
N ASP A 10 14.62 17.08 8.93
CA ASP A 10 15.35 16.67 10.13
C ASP A 10 15.66 15.17 10.11
N ARG A 11 14.64 14.33 9.86
CA ARG A 11 14.81 12.88 9.76
C ARG A 11 15.75 12.49 8.62
N ALA A 12 15.66 13.15 7.47
CA ALA A 12 16.56 12.94 6.35
C ALA A 12 18.03 13.27 6.70
N ARG A 13 18.28 14.36 7.43
CA ARG A 13 19.64 14.76 7.84
C ARG A 13 20.32 13.73 8.74
N PHE A 14 19.54 13.00 9.53
CA PHE A 14 20.05 11.93 10.39
C PHE A 14 20.02 10.55 9.72
N GLY A 15 19.74 10.46 8.41
CA GLY A 15 19.71 9.20 7.67
C GLY A 15 18.56 8.27 8.07
N ARG A 16 17.46 8.81 8.60
CA ARG A 16 16.33 8.06 9.17
C ARG A 16 15.15 7.90 8.21
N ILE A 17 15.40 8.11 6.91
CA ILE A 17 14.40 7.93 5.87
C ILE A 17 14.91 6.87 4.92
N HIS A 18 14.11 5.83 4.75
CA HIS A 18 14.41 4.66 3.93
C HIS A 18 13.35 4.52 2.86
N VAL A 19 13.75 4.10 1.65
CA VAL A 19 12.85 3.93 0.52
C VAL A 19 13.00 2.52 -0.04
N PHE A 20 11.89 1.80 -0.14
CA PHE A 20 11.82 0.46 -0.71
C PHE A 20 10.99 0.44 -1.98
N SER A 21 11.31 -0.46 -2.91
CA SER A 21 10.46 -0.73 -4.07
C SER A 21 9.16 -1.41 -3.64
N ALA A 22 9.24 -2.44 -2.80
CA ALA A 22 8.12 -3.16 -2.24
C ALA A 22 8.45 -3.65 -0.81
N LEU A 23 7.43 -3.74 0.05
CA LEU A 23 7.57 -4.19 1.44
C LEU A 23 7.12 -5.64 1.65
N VAL A 24 6.38 -6.20 0.70
CA VAL A 24 5.93 -7.60 0.69
C VAL A 24 6.12 -8.13 -0.72
N GLU A 25 6.72 -9.31 -0.85
CA GLU A 25 6.88 -10.00 -2.13
C GLU A 25 5.64 -10.85 -2.42
N GLY A 26 5.00 -10.61 -3.57
CA GLY A 26 3.82 -11.35 -4.06
C GLY A 26 2.47 -10.79 -3.61
N ASP A 27 1.40 -11.51 -3.97
CA ASP A 27 0.00 -11.10 -3.72
C ASP A 27 -0.54 -11.52 -2.35
N LYS A 28 0.25 -12.21 -1.52
CA LYS A 28 -0.21 -12.72 -0.23
C LYS A 28 0.26 -11.83 0.93
N PRO A 29 -0.66 -11.28 1.75
CA PRO A 29 -0.27 -10.51 2.92
C PRO A 29 0.44 -11.41 3.94
N SER A 30 1.58 -10.96 4.44
CA SER A 30 2.40 -11.68 5.42
C SER A 30 3.09 -10.71 6.38
N THR A 31 2.56 -10.63 7.60
CA THR A 31 3.14 -9.80 8.68
C THR A 31 4.55 -10.25 9.05
N LYS A 32 4.85 -11.55 8.95
CA LYS A 32 6.18 -12.08 9.25
C LYS A 32 7.24 -11.62 8.25
N ALA A 33 6.89 -11.63 6.96
CA ALA A 33 7.80 -11.15 5.92
C ALA A 33 8.04 -9.65 6.05
N ALA A 34 6.96 -8.88 6.26
CA ALA A 34 7.05 -7.44 6.45
C ALA A 34 7.87 -7.07 7.69
N TRP A 35 7.67 -7.77 8.82
CA TRP A 35 8.47 -7.56 10.03
C TRP A 35 9.95 -7.87 9.81
N ALA A 36 10.29 -8.97 9.11
CA ALA A 36 11.69 -9.32 8.87
C ALA A 36 12.47 -8.23 8.11
N ILE A 37 11.80 -7.52 7.19
CA ILE A 37 12.40 -6.39 6.46
C ILE A 37 12.60 -5.19 7.39
N LEU A 38 11.62 -4.90 8.24
CA LEU A 38 11.65 -3.76 9.16
C LEU A 38 12.64 -3.97 10.32
N ASP A 39 12.72 -5.18 10.86
CA ASP A 39 13.60 -5.57 11.96
C ASP A 39 15.08 -5.48 11.55
N GLY A 40 15.40 -5.82 10.29
CA GLY A 40 16.75 -5.68 9.75
C GLY A 40 17.17 -4.23 9.46
N LEU A 41 16.24 -3.28 9.49
CA LEU A 41 16.49 -1.88 9.14
C LEU A 41 16.87 -1.03 10.36
N SER A 42 16.18 -1.25 11.48
CA SER A 42 16.35 -0.44 12.69
C SER A 42 16.06 -1.24 13.93
N GLU A 43 16.93 -1.09 14.94
CA GLU A 43 16.72 -1.65 16.29
C GLU A 43 15.73 -0.81 17.12
N ARG A 44 15.23 0.29 16.57
CA ARG A 44 14.34 1.24 17.28
C ARG A 44 12.90 0.79 17.26
N LYS A 45 12.14 1.26 18.24
CA LYS A 45 10.79 0.78 18.51
C LYS A 45 9.71 1.47 17.69
N ASN A 46 9.90 2.72 17.26
CA ASN A 46 8.82 3.47 16.63
C ASN A 46 9.11 3.63 15.13
N LEU A 47 8.41 2.85 14.30
CA LEU A 47 8.54 2.91 12.86
C LEU A 47 7.30 3.52 12.22
N LEU A 48 7.50 4.47 11.32
CA LEU A 48 6.44 5.00 10.46
C LEU A 48 6.63 4.47 9.06
N VAL A 49 5.61 3.78 8.55
CA VAL A 49 5.63 3.24 7.19
C VAL A 49 4.56 3.92 6.35
N VAL A 50 4.98 4.48 5.23
CA VAL A 50 4.13 5.18 4.28
C VAL A 50 3.95 4.32 3.04
N VAL A 51 2.71 3.87 2.82
CA VAL A 51 2.31 3.01 1.70
C VAL A 51 1.27 3.71 0.84
N GLU A 52 1.19 3.31 -0.43
CA GLU A 52 0.14 3.83 -1.32
C GLU A 52 -1.23 3.25 -0.92
N ARG A 53 -2.31 4.00 -1.20
CA ARG A 53 -3.69 3.57 -0.94
C ARG A 53 -4.07 2.26 -1.64
N ASN A 54 -3.49 2.00 -2.80
CA ASN A 54 -3.79 0.81 -3.60
C ASN A 54 -3.01 -0.43 -3.14
N ASP A 55 -1.97 -0.26 -2.30
CA ASP A 55 -1.15 -1.36 -1.79
C ASP A 55 -1.80 -1.99 -0.54
N THR A 56 -2.85 -2.78 -0.78
CA THR A 56 -3.63 -3.43 0.27
C THR A 56 -2.86 -4.58 0.95
N THR A 57 -1.92 -5.19 0.24
CA THR A 57 -1.07 -6.29 0.73
C THR A 57 -0.09 -5.79 1.79
N SER A 58 0.64 -4.70 1.51
CA SER A 58 1.53 -4.09 2.50
C SER A 58 0.74 -3.52 3.68
N TRP A 59 -0.40 -2.85 3.42
CA TRP A 59 -1.26 -2.32 4.47
C TRP A 59 -1.74 -3.41 5.44
N SER A 60 -2.26 -4.52 4.90
CA SER A 60 -2.79 -5.63 5.71
C SER A 60 -1.70 -6.35 6.49
N SER A 61 -0.49 -6.42 5.94
CA SER A 61 0.65 -7.08 6.58
C SER A 61 1.19 -6.27 7.76
N LEU A 62 1.21 -4.94 7.64
CA LEU A 62 1.85 -4.05 8.61
C LEU A 62 0.93 -3.54 9.72
N ARG A 63 -0.38 -3.36 9.43
CA ARG A 63 -1.33 -2.71 10.37
C ARG A 63 -1.50 -3.41 11.72
N ASN A 64 -1.05 -4.66 11.86
CA ASN A 64 -1.19 -5.45 13.08
C ASN A 64 0.07 -5.39 13.98
N LEU A 65 1.12 -4.71 13.55
CA LEU A 65 2.36 -4.61 14.30
C LEU A 65 2.26 -3.48 15.34
N GLU A 66 2.57 -3.79 16.60
CA GLU A 66 2.43 -2.85 17.74
C GLU A 66 3.34 -1.63 17.61
N ASN A 67 4.49 -1.81 16.98
CA ASN A 67 5.58 -0.85 16.87
C ASN A 67 5.58 -0.08 15.54
N VAL A 68 4.60 -0.34 14.67
CA VAL A 68 4.56 0.20 13.31
C VAL A 68 3.27 0.97 13.09
N HIS A 69 3.42 2.24 12.73
CA HIS A 69 2.31 3.07 12.28
C HIS A 69 2.30 3.11 10.76
N VAL A 70 1.17 2.73 10.16
CA VAL A 70 1.00 2.73 8.70
C VAL A 70 0.12 3.89 8.30
N LEU A 71 0.60 4.72 7.37
CA LEU A 71 -0.14 5.85 6.83
C LEU A 71 -0.09 5.90 5.31
N VAL A 72 -1.09 6.54 4.73
CA VAL A 72 -1.14 6.88 3.30
C VAL A 72 -0.46 8.25 3.13
N PRO A 73 0.26 8.53 2.01
CA PRO A 73 0.98 9.78 1.82
C PRO A 73 0.14 11.06 1.93
N ASP A 74 -1.17 10.98 1.66
CA ASP A 74 -2.12 12.10 1.79
C ASP A 74 -2.49 12.42 3.25
N GLN A 75 -2.36 11.45 4.16
CA GLN A 75 -2.66 11.59 5.59
C GLN A 75 -1.40 11.76 6.45
N LEU A 76 -0.24 11.96 5.83
CA LEU A 76 1.01 12.15 6.56
C LEU A 76 0.95 13.45 7.36
N ASN A 77 1.03 13.34 8.69
CA ASN A 77 1.03 14.48 9.61
C ASN A 77 2.39 14.68 10.25
N THR A 78 2.61 15.89 10.79
CA THR A 78 3.89 16.21 11.46
C THR A 78 4.06 15.45 12.77
N TYR A 79 2.96 15.15 13.47
CA TYR A 79 3.01 14.40 14.73
C TYR A 79 3.61 13.01 14.54
N ASP A 80 3.13 12.26 13.55
CA ASP A 80 3.60 10.90 13.28
C ASP A 80 5.09 10.88 12.90
N VAL A 81 5.53 11.86 12.12
CA VAL A 81 6.95 12.04 11.74
C VAL A 81 7.84 12.33 12.95
N LEU A 82 7.34 13.07 13.95
CA LEU A 82 8.10 13.39 15.16
C LEU A 82 8.11 12.27 16.19
N CYS A 83 7.03 11.49 16.27
CA CYS A 83 6.91 10.32 17.16
C CYS A 83 7.73 9.13 16.65
N ALA A 84 7.83 8.98 15.33
CA ALA A 84 8.62 7.94 14.70
C ALA A 84 10.12 8.24 14.77
N ASP A 85 10.87 7.17 15.02
CA ASP A 85 12.32 7.19 14.99
C ASP A 85 12.83 7.13 13.56
N ASP A 86 12.36 6.12 12.81
CA ASP A 86 12.70 5.89 11.41
C ASP A 86 11.43 5.85 10.54
N ILE A 87 11.58 6.37 9.32
CA ILE A 87 10.48 6.52 8.36
C ILE A 87 10.80 5.70 7.12
N VAL A 88 9.85 4.87 6.72
CA VAL A 88 9.97 3.98 5.56
C VAL A 88 8.92 4.38 4.54
N PHE A 89 9.37 4.70 3.32
CA PHE A 89 8.50 4.95 2.18
C PHE A 89 8.57 3.81 1.19
N THR A 90 7.44 3.46 0.55
CA THR A 90 7.51 2.79 -0.74
C THR A 90 7.81 3.80 -1.84
N GLN A 91 8.48 3.38 -2.92
CA GLN A 91 8.82 4.25 -4.04
C GLN A 91 7.57 4.90 -4.65
N SER A 92 6.48 4.14 -4.78
CA SER A 92 5.19 4.64 -5.27
C SER A 92 4.57 5.66 -4.31
N ALA A 93 4.64 5.42 -3.00
CA ALA A 93 4.14 6.36 -2.00
C ALA A 93 4.94 7.66 -1.98
N LEU A 94 6.27 7.60 -2.11
CA LEU A 94 7.14 8.77 -2.17
C LEU A 94 6.84 9.60 -3.43
N SER A 95 6.70 8.95 -4.59
CA SER A 95 6.34 9.63 -5.84
C SER A 95 5.00 10.36 -5.70
N THR A 96 3.98 9.68 -5.15
CA THR A 96 2.67 10.26 -4.89
C THR A 96 2.74 11.44 -3.92
N PHE A 97 3.53 11.33 -2.86
CA PHE A 97 3.73 12.40 -1.88
C PHE A 97 4.39 13.64 -2.52
N LEU A 98 5.39 13.44 -3.37
CA LEU A 98 6.13 14.52 -4.04
C LEU A 98 5.32 15.17 -5.18
N ALA A 99 4.46 14.42 -5.85
CA ALA A 99 3.53 14.95 -6.86
C ALA A 99 2.57 16.02 -6.26
N GLY A 100 2.44 16.04 -4.93
CA GLY A 100 1.63 17.00 -4.19
C GLY A 100 0.14 16.64 -4.21
N PRO A 101 -0.70 17.36 -3.46
CA PRO A 101 -2.13 17.15 -3.48
C PRO A 101 -2.61 17.35 -4.92
N THR A 102 -3.31 16.37 -5.48
CA THR A 102 -4.00 16.53 -6.76
C THR A 102 -4.87 17.77 -6.63
N LYS A 103 -4.50 18.84 -7.32
CA LYS A 103 -5.25 20.09 -7.35
C LYS A 103 -6.62 19.72 -7.87
N GLY A 104 -7.60 19.59 -6.96
CA GLY A 104 -8.89 19.01 -7.27
C GLY A 104 -9.46 19.69 -8.50
N LYS A 105 -9.70 18.93 -9.57
CA LYS A 105 -10.60 19.37 -10.62
C LYS A 105 -11.94 19.52 -9.91
N SER A 106 -12.34 20.76 -9.65
CA SER A 106 -13.64 21.08 -9.07
C SER A 106 -14.71 20.45 -9.97
N VAL A 107 -15.24 19.30 -9.56
CA VAL A 107 -16.41 18.71 -10.18
C VAL A 107 -17.57 19.56 -9.68
N LYS A 108 -18.11 20.41 -10.58
CA LYS A 108 -19.44 20.97 -10.39
C LYS A 108 -20.38 19.77 -10.26
N ALA A 109 -20.99 19.64 -9.09
CA ALA A 109 -22.06 18.68 -8.87
C ALA A 109 -23.25 19.10 -9.73
N ASP A 110 -23.45 18.40 -10.85
CA ASP A 110 -24.75 18.30 -11.49
C ASP A 110 -25.41 17.05 -10.91
N VAL A 111 -26.49 17.24 -10.16
CA VAL A 111 -27.31 16.17 -9.59
C VAL A 111 -28.11 15.55 -10.72
N GLY A 112 -27.73 14.34 -11.12
CA GLY A 112 -28.48 13.52 -12.07
C GLY A 112 -28.53 12.08 -11.59
N THR A 113 -29.64 11.73 -10.94
CA THR A 113 -30.05 10.37 -10.58
C THR A 113 -29.96 9.40 -11.76
N ALA A 114 -29.26 8.28 -11.58
CA ALA A 114 -29.70 6.95 -12.04
C ALA A 114 -28.86 5.86 -11.38
N VAL A 115 -29.57 4.91 -10.78
CA VAL A 115 -29.05 3.65 -10.23
C VAL A 115 -28.71 2.72 -11.39
N GLU A 116 -27.52 2.13 -11.41
CA GLU A 116 -27.35 0.76 -11.90
C GLU A 116 -26.09 0.11 -11.31
N VAL A 117 -26.29 -0.98 -10.58
CA VAL A 117 -25.26 -1.97 -10.24
C VAL A 117 -25.80 -3.30 -10.74
N VAL A 118 -25.22 -3.88 -11.79
CA VAL A 118 -25.07 -5.35 -11.96
C VAL A 118 -23.83 -5.66 -12.84
N VAL A 119 -22.79 -6.13 -12.16
CA VAL A 119 -21.93 -7.31 -12.43
C VAL A 119 -21.28 -7.53 -13.81
N GLN A 120 -19.96 -7.30 -13.79
CA GLN A 120 -18.84 -8.07 -14.37
C GLN A 120 -19.11 -9.22 -15.36
N ASP A 121 -18.65 -9.01 -16.59
CA ASP A 121 -18.12 -10.03 -17.48
C ASP A 121 -16.65 -10.27 -17.11
N VAL A 122 -16.28 -11.52 -16.80
CA VAL A 122 -14.89 -11.94 -16.57
C VAL A 122 -14.50 -12.90 -17.71
N PRO A 123 -13.42 -12.63 -18.46
CA PRO A 123 -12.99 -13.49 -19.54
C PRO A 123 -12.19 -14.68 -19.00
N GLN A 124 -12.41 -15.88 -19.53
CA GLN A 124 -11.57 -17.06 -19.29
C GLN A 124 -11.09 -17.66 -20.62
N VAL A 125 -9.80 -17.40 -20.87
CA VAL A 125 -8.71 -18.13 -21.55
C VAL A 125 -9.05 -19.36 -22.42
N ASN A 126 -8.41 -19.38 -23.60
CA ASN A 126 -8.45 -20.44 -24.62
C ASN A 126 -7.40 -21.56 -24.38
N GLU A 127 -7.85 -22.82 -24.43
CA GLU A 127 -7.29 -24.07 -25.03
C GLU A 127 -5.84 -24.58 -24.74
N PRO A 128 -5.47 -25.86 -25.07
CA PRO A 128 -6.25 -27.09 -25.38
C PRO A 128 -5.72 -28.42 -24.75
N ALA A 129 -6.42 -29.53 -25.06
CA ALA A 129 -5.91 -30.88 -25.39
C ALA A 129 -6.10 -32.08 -24.43
N ALA A 130 -6.60 -33.16 -25.07
CA ALA A 130 -6.33 -34.60 -24.87
C ALA A 130 -7.17 -35.43 -23.88
N ALA A 131 -8.16 -36.12 -24.48
CA ALA A 131 -8.31 -37.59 -24.59
C ALA A 131 -8.76 -38.46 -23.38
N ALA A 132 -9.65 -39.40 -23.74
CA ALA A 132 -9.94 -40.72 -23.12
C ALA A 132 -10.75 -40.67 -21.81
N ASP A 133 -11.71 -41.54 -21.49
CA ASP A 133 -12.16 -42.83 -22.02
C ASP A 133 -13.59 -43.14 -21.48
N ASP A 134 -14.32 -43.91 -22.28
CA ASP A 134 -15.32 -44.94 -21.99
C ASP A 134 -16.66 -44.74 -21.24
N GLU A 135 -17.62 -45.50 -21.78
CA GLU A 135 -19.05 -45.65 -21.56
C GLU A 135 -19.47 -45.96 -20.11
N GLU A 136 -20.64 -45.45 -19.68
CA GLU A 136 -21.41 -46.09 -18.60
C GLU A 136 -22.73 -46.62 -19.16
N ASP A 137 -22.83 -47.94 -19.02
CA ASP A 137 -23.84 -48.87 -19.46
C ASP A 137 -25.19 -48.65 -18.75
N THR A 138 -26.25 -48.82 -19.52
CA THR A 138 -27.63 -48.98 -19.05
C THR A 138 -27.84 -50.30 -18.30
N LYS A 139 -28.24 -50.23 -17.02
CA LYS A 139 -29.45 -50.86 -16.41
C LYS A 139 -29.29 -51.23 -14.95
#